data_AF-A0A3N5W1N0-F1
#
_entry.id   AF-A0A3N5W1N0-F1
#
_cell.length_a   1.000
_cell.length_b   1.000
_cell.length_c   1.000
_cell.angle_alpha   90.00
_cell.angle_beta   90.00
_cell.angle_gamma   90.00
#
_symmetry.space_group_name_H-M   'P 1'
#
loop_
_entity.id
_entity.type
_entity.pdbx_description
1 polymer ?
#
loop_
_entity_poly.entity_id
_entity_poly.type
_entity_poly.pdbx_seq_one_letter_code
_entity_poly.pdbx_strand_id
1 'polypeptide(L)' 'MMVIWDGAPIHRSKLVTQYVASTEGRITIERLPAYAPELNPAEYIWAH' A
#
# COMPACT_ATOMS: atom_id res chain seq x y z
N MET A 1 3.17 -12.38 -1.87
CA MET A 1 2.90 -11.47 -0.74
C MET A 1 2.01 -10.35 -1.24
N MET A 2 0.95 -10.04 -0.50
CA MET A 2 0.03 -8.94 -0.83
C MET A 2 0.23 -7.80 0.15
N VAL A 3 0.24 -6.57 -0.37
CA VAL A 3 0.40 -5.35 0.41
C VAL A 3 -0.79 -4.44 0.12
N ILE A 4 -1.51 -4.06 1.18
CA ILE A 4 -2.60 -3.08 1.11
C ILE A 4 -1.98 -1.69 1.32
N TRP A 5 -2.21 -0.76 0.40
CA TRP A 5 -1.64 0.58 0.44
C TRP A 5 -2.70 1.67 0.48
N ASP A 6 -2.43 2.66 1.33
CA ASP A 6 -3.11 3.94 1.28
C ASP A 6 -2.57 4.82 0.12
N GLY A 7 -3.15 6.01 -0.02
CA GLY A 7 -2.81 6.96 -1.08
C GLY A 7 -1.51 7.75 -0.89
N ALA A 8 -0.69 7.46 0.14
CA ALA A 8 0.43 8.31 0.50
C ALA A 8 1.43 8.50 -0.67
N PRO A 9 1.93 9.73 -0.92
CA PRO A 9 2.81 10.01 -2.06
C PRO A 9 4.08 9.16 -2.08
N ILE A 10 4.62 8.79 -0.91
CA ILE A 10 5.82 7.95 -0.78
C ILE A 10 5.65 6.58 -1.46
N HIS A 11 4.44 6.01 -1.42
CA HIS A 11 4.11 4.72 -2.04
C HIS A 11 3.99 4.79 -3.57
N ARG A 12 3.91 6.00 -4.13
CA ARG A 12 3.83 6.25 -5.58
C ARG A 12 5.16 6.72 -6.18
N SER A 13 6.23 6.72 -5.39
CA SER A 13 7.54 7.11 -5.90
C SER A 13 8.04 6.14 -6.97
N LYS A 14 8.87 6.65 -7.88
CA LYS A 14 9.48 5.85 -8.96
C LYS A 14 10.31 4.69 -8.38
N LEU A 15 11.08 4.95 -7.34
CA LEU A 15 11.92 3.95 -6.67
C LEU A 15 11.09 2.78 -6.15
N VAL A 16 10.00 3.07 -5.42
CA VAL A 16 9.11 2.04 -4.87
C VAL A 16 8.45 1.25 -6.00
N THR A 17 7.96 1.93 -7.03
CA THR A 17 7.28 1.27 -8.17
C THR A 17 8.24 0.35 -8.93
N GLN A 18 9.49 0.77 -9.14
CA GLN A 18 10.53 -0.04 -9.80
C GLN A 18 10.90 -1.27 -8.97
N TYR A 19 11.02 -1.13 -7.65
CA TYR A 19 11.28 -2.25 -6.76
C TYR A 19 10.15 -3.28 -6.81
N VAL A 20 8.88 -2.85 -6.76
CA VAL A 20 7.74 -3.79 -6.84
C VAL A 20 7.75 -4.55 -8.17
N ALA A 21 8.01 -3.86 -9.28
CA ALA A 21 8.11 -4.49 -10.60
C ALA A 21 9.24 -5.53 -10.68
N SER A 22 10.40 -5.27 -10.06
CA SER A 22 11.52 -6.23 -10.04
C SER A 22 11.27 -7.47 -9.19
N THR A 23 10.18 -7.50 -8.41
CA THR A 23 9.82 -8.70 -7.63
C THR A 23 9.15 -9.80 -8.45
N GLU A 24 8.82 -9.53 -9.72
CA GLU A 24 8.19 -10.48 -10.64
C GLU A 24 6.90 -11.09 -10.05
N GLY A 25 6.07 -10.24 -9.44
CA GLY A 25 4.78 -10.65 -8.86
C GLY A 25 4.87 -11.30 -7.48
N ARG A 26 6.09 -11.46 -6.91
CA ARG A 26 6.22 -11.88 -5.51
C ARG A 26 5.60 -10.87 -4.55
N ILE A 27 5.60 -9.58 -4.90
CA ILE A 27 4.84 -8.53 -4.22
C ILE A 27 3.70 -8.08 -5.15
N THR A 28 2.49 -8.13 -4.62
CA THR A 28 1.25 -7.63 -5.25
C THR A 28 0.69 -6.51 -4.39
N ILE A 29 0.10 -5.50 -5.05
CA ILE A 29 -0.32 -4.27 -4.38
C ILE A 29 -1.77 -4.00 -4.67
N GLU A 30 -2.55 -3.91 -3.60
CA GLU A 30 -3.94 -3.49 -3.63
C GLU A 30 -4.06 -2.10 -3.02
N ARG A 31 -4.72 -1.18 -3.74
CA ARG A 31 -4.84 0.22 -3.33
C ARG A 31 -6.20 0.46 -2.69
N LEU A 32 -6.19 1.14 -1.54
CA LEU A 32 -7.41 1.64 -0.92
C LEU A 32 -7.91 2.90 -1.64
N PRO A 33 -9.24 3.14 -1.66
CA PRO A 33 -9.80 4.42 -2.07
C PRO A 33 -9.22 5.57 -1.25
N ALA A 34 -9.12 6.75 -1.88
CA ALA A 34 -8.74 7.96 -1.16
C ALA A 34 -9.78 8.29 -0.09
N TYR A 35 -9.31 8.76 1.08
CA TYR A 35 -10.16 9.16 2.21
C TYR A 35 -11.07 8.04 2.78
N ALA A 36 -10.64 6.79 2.68
CA ALA A 36 -11.34 5.64 3.28
C ALA A 36 -10.51 4.95 4.40
N PRO A 37 -10.20 5.66 5.51
CA PRO A 37 -9.41 5.11 6.61
C PRO A 37 -10.07 3.88 7.27
N GLU A 38 -11.40 3.79 7.25
CA GLU A 38 -12.18 2.64 7.74
C GLU A 38 -11.90 1.35 6.97
N LEU A 39 -11.28 1.43 5.79
CA LEU A 39 -10.84 0.27 5.02
C LEU A 39 -9.39 -0.12 5.28
N ASN A 40 -8.62 0.67 6.06
CA ASN A 40 -7.22 0.41 6.35
C ASN A 40 -7.08 -0.35 7.68
N PRO A 41 -6.69 -1.65 7.67
CA PRO A 41 -6.53 -2.45 8.89
C PRO A 41 -5.50 -1.86 9.87
N ALA A 42 -4.52 -1.11 9.37
CA ALA A 42 -3.50 -0.50 10.23
C ALA A 42 -4.12 0.56 11.16
N GLU A 43 -5.13 1.31 10.70
CA GLU A 43 -5.81 2.32 11.52
C GLU A 43 -6.46 1.70 12.76
N TYR A 44 -7.03 0.49 12.62
CA TYR A 44 -7.63 -0.24 13.74
C TYR A 44 -6.60 -0.72 14.77
N ILE A 45 -5.37 -1.05 14.33
CA ILE A 45 -4.29 -1.46 15.23
C ILE A 45 -3.82 -0.27 16.08
N TRP A 46 -3.78 0.93 15.50
CA TRP A 46 -3.30 2.14 16.15
C TRP A 46 -4.37 2.93 16.90
N ALA A 47 -5.63 2.51 16.85
CA ALA A 47 -6.74 3.18 17.52
C ALA A 47 -6.82 2.94 19.05
N HIS A 48 -5.82 2.30 19.66
CA HIS A 48 -5.79 1.88 21.07
C HIS A 48 -4.61 2.45 21.86
#